data_AF-A0A849SNV6-F1
#
_entry.id   AF-A0A849SNV6-F1
#
_cell.length_a   1.000
_cell.length_b   1.000
_cell.length_c   1.000
_cell.angle_alpha   90.00
_cell.angle_beta   90.00
_cell.angle_gamma   90.00
#
_symmetry.space_group_name_H-M   'P 1'
#
loop_
_entity.id
_entity.type
_entity.pdbx_description
1 polymer ?
#
loop_
_entity_poly.entity_id
_entity_poly.type
_entity_poly.pdbx_seq_one_letter_code
_entity_poly.pdbx_strand_id
1 'polypeptide(L)'
;MVLKWRHRDFVEDLPSGEKTRRSALTEVEQQALCTVRRHTQLPLDDLLAVMKPRIPKLTRSNLHRCLQHHGLSVLPVDAAVVREKKAFKAYPIGYVHIDITELHSAEGKHYLLVAIDRTTKYVYAELYA
;
A
#
# COMPACT_ATOMS: atom_id res chain seq x y z
N MET A 1 6.56 24.73 33.70
CA MET A 1 7.81 23.96 33.50
C MET A 1 7.45 22.63 32.86
N VAL A 2 7.97 22.33 31.67
CA VAL A 2 7.48 21.24 30.81
C VAL A 2 7.97 19.88 31.34
N LEU A 3 7.05 18.99 31.74
CA LEU A 3 7.35 17.65 32.30
C LEU A 3 8.32 16.81 31.45
N LYS A 4 8.37 17.04 30.12
CA LYS A 4 9.21 16.32 29.16
C LYS A 4 10.72 16.33 29.52
N TRP A 5 11.19 17.34 30.26
CA TRP A 5 12.62 17.58 30.47
C TRP A 5 13.14 17.13 31.84
N ARG A 6 12.27 16.64 32.74
CA ARG A 6 12.67 16.39 34.14
C ARG A 6 13.50 15.11 34.34
N HIS A 7 13.54 14.22 33.34
CA HIS A 7 14.14 12.88 33.43
C HIS A 7 14.99 12.50 32.21
N ARG A 8 15.58 13.47 31.50
CA ARG A 8 16.50 13.19 30.37
C ARG A 8 17.95 13.48 30.78
N ASP A 9 18.84 12.54 30.47
CA ASP A 9 20.29 12.65 30.70
C ASP A 9 21.05 13.25 29.50
N PHE A 10 20.33 13.69 28.47
CA PHE A 10 20.88 14.10 27.18
C PHE A 10 20.15 15.35 26.66
N VAL A 11 20.88 16.19 25.91
CA VAL A 11 20.44 17.54 25.48
C VAL A 11 19.93 17.54 24.04
N GLU A 12 20.17 16.45 23.31
CA GLU A 12 19.79 16.29 21.91
C GLU A 12 18.27 16.22 21.75
N ASP A 13 17.79 16.89 20.72
CA ASP A 13 16.38 16.87 20.36
C ASP A 13 16.01 15.51 19.72
N LEU A 14 15.54 14.59 20.55
CA LEU A 14 14.95 13.34 20.05
C LEU A 14 13.55 13.59 19.47
N PRO A 15 13.19 12.88 18.38
CA PRO A 15 11.85 12.97 17.79
C PRO A 15 10.79 12.73 18.86
N SER A 16 9.89 13.70 18.99
CA SER A 16 8.93 13.78 20.10
C SER A 16 7.67 12.91 19.90
N GLY A 17 7.66 12.02 18.90
CA GLY A 17 6.51 11.20 18.52
C GLY A 17 6.47 9.84 19.22
N GLU A 18 5.27 9.29 19.35
CA GLU A 18 5.06 7.91 19.85
C GLU A 18 5.84 6.93 18.96
N LYS A 19 6.66 6.06 19.59
CA LYS A 19 7.49 5.06 18.89
C LYS A 19 6.62 4.04 18.15
N THR A 20 5.47 3.70 18.74
CA THR A 20 4.48 2.80 18.16
C THR A 20 3.35 3.64 17.56
N ARG A 21 3.29 3.73 16.23
CA ARG A 21 2.28 4.55 15.56
C ARG A 21 0.98 3.79 15.44
N ARG A 22 -0.09 4.36 15.99
CA ARG A 22 -1.44 3.77 15.95
C ARG A 22 -2.02 3.91 14.56
N SER A 23 -2.49 2.79 13.99
CA SER A 23 -3.23 2.75 12.74
C SER A 23 -4.64 2.24 13.01
N ALA A 24 -5.62 2.77 12.28
CA ALA A 24 -6.98 2.21 12.26
C ALA A 24 -7.07 0.93 11.42
N LEU A 25 -6.02 0.65 10.64
CA LEU A 25 -5.90 -0.52 9.78
C LEU A 25 -5.11 -1.62 10.50
N THR A 26 -5.56 -2.86 10.37
CA THR A 26 -4.83 -4.04 10.86
C THR A 26 -3.52 -4.21 10.09
N GLU A 27 -2.60 -5.01 10.61
CA GLU A 27 -1.35 -5.32 9.92
C GLU A 27 -1.61 -5.96 8.54
N VAL A 28 -2.57 -6.87 8.47
CA VAL A 28 -3.01 -7.52 7.23
C VAL A 28 -3.54 -6.50 6.22
N GLU A 29 -4.42 -5.60 6.65
CA GLU A 29 -4.97 -4.55 5.79
C GLU A 29 -3.87 -3.63 5.24
N GLN A 30 -2.92 -3.23 6.07
CA GLN A 30 -1.79 -2.42 5.64
C GLN A 30 -0.91 -3.15 4.62
N GLN A 31 -0.63 -4.43 4.86
CA GLN A 31 0.18 -5.24 3.98
C GLN A 31 -0.51 -5.49 2.62
N ALA A 32 -1.83 -5.74 2.63
CA ALA A 32 -2.62 -5.86 1.42
C ALA A 32 -2.56 -4.57 0.59
N LEU A 33 -2.77 -3.41 1.22
CA LEU A 33 -2.66 -2.10 0.54
C LEU A 33 -1.28 -1.87 -0.08
N CYS A 34 -0.22 -2.18 0.66
CA CYS A 34 1.16 -2.04 0.18
C CYS A 34 1.44 -2.97 -1.00
N THR A 35 0.93 -4.20 -0.94
CA THR A 35 1.09 -5.19 -2.01
C THR A 35 0.35 -4.75 -3.27
N VAL A 36 -0.94 -4.40 -3.17
CA VAL A 36 -1.70 -3.89 -4.32
C VAL A 36 -1.01 -2.66 -4.91
N ARG A 37 -0.55 -1.72 -4.08
CA ARG A 37 0.18 -0.52 -4.54
C ARG A 37 1.47 -0.86 -5.29
N ARG A 38 2.24 -1.85 -4.84
CA ARG A 38 3.48 -2.29 -5.52
C ARG A 38 3.20 -2.98 -6.86
N HIS A 39 2.20 -3.86 -6.91
CA HIS A 39 1.89 -4.63 -8.13
C HIS A 39 1.18 -3.78 -9.19
N THR A 40 0.25 -2.94 -8.78
CA THR A 40 -0.63 -2.21 -9.71
C THR A 40 -0.17 -0.78 -10.00
N GLN A 41 0.63 -0.19 -9.10
CA GLN A 41 1.04 1.21 -9.15
C GLN A 41 -0.14 2.20 -9.27
N LEU A 42 -1.36 1.79 -8.91
CA LEU A 42 -2.57 2.62 -8.99
C LEU A 42 -2.44 3.92 -8.20
N PRO A 43 -2.91 5.06 -8.74
CA PRO A 43 -3.06 6.31 -8.00
C PRO A 43 -3.82 6.13 -6.68
N LEU A 44 -3.61 7.07 -5.75
CA LEU A 44 -4.16 6.98 -4.39
C LEU A 44 -5.69 6.78 -4.38
N ASP A 45 -6.41 7.55 -5.20
CA ASP A 45 -7.88 7.54 -5.22
C ASP A 45 -8.44 6.29 -5.93
N ASP A 46 -7.75 5.77 -6.94
CA ASP A 46 -8.12 4.50 -7.59
C ASP A 46 -7.89 3.31 -6.65
N LEU A 47 -6.76 3.30 -5.94
CA LEU A 47 -6.48 2.29 -4.92
C LEU A 47 -7.53 2.34 -3.80
N LEU A 48 -7.94 3.54 -3.39
CA LEU A 48 -9.03 3.70 -2.42
C LEU A 48 -10.31 3.07 -2.97
N ALA A 49 -10.71 3.38 -4.20
CA ALA A 49 -11.93 2.84 -4.80
C ALA A 49 -11.91 1.30 -4.89
N VAL A 50 -10.79 0.72 -5.29
CA VAL A 50 -10.62 -0.75 -5.41
C VAL A 50 -10.70 -1.44 -4.05
N MET A 51 -10.10 -0.86 -3.01
CA MET A 51 -9.94 -1.52 -1.71
C MET A 51 -11.08 -1.20 -0.72
N LYS A 52 -11.84 -0.12 -0.95
CA LYS A 52 -12.94 0.32 -0.07
C LYS A 52 -14.02 -0.76 0.17
N PRO A 53 -14.44 -1.58 -0.81
CA PRO A 53 -15.40 -2.65 -0.56
C PRO A 53 -14.89 -3.72 0.41
N ARG A 54 -13.57 -3.97 0.44
CA ARG A 54 -12.92 -4.97 1.30
C ARG A 54 -12.56 -4.42 2.67
N ILE A 55 -12.25 -3.14 2.74
CA ILE A 55 -11.91 -2.44 3.97
C ILE A 55 -12.88 -1.26 4.12
N PRO A 56 -14.10 -1.47 4.65
CA PRO A 56 -15.12 -0.41 4.72
C PRO A 56 -14.67 0.81 5.53
N LYS A 57 -13.81 0.61 6.54
CA LYS A 57 -13.19 1.66 7.36
C LYS A 57 -12.03 2.41 6.67
N LEU A 58 -11.65 2.01 5.44
CA LEU A 58 -10.60 2.67 4.67
C LEU A 58 -11.05 4.08 4.31
N THR A 59 -10.18 5.05 4.54
CA THR A 59 -10.40 6.46 4.20
C THR A 59 -9.19 6.94 3.41
N ARG A 60 -9.37 8.00 2.62
CA ARG A 60 -8.25 8.62 1.89
C ARG A 60 -7.08 8.95 2.82
N SER A 61 -7.38 9.48 4.02
CA SER A 61 -6.37 9.89 4.99
C SER A 61 -5.64 8.73 5.67
N ASN A 62 -6.33 7.64 6.06
CA ASN A 62 -5.63 6.48 6.63
C ASN A 62 -4.86 5.69 5.57
N LEU A 63 -5.35 5.63 4.32
CA LEU A 63 -4.63 5.06 3.18
C LEU A 63 -3.34 5.84 2.90
N HIS A 64 -3.44 7.16 2.76
CA HIS A 64 -2.27 8.01 2.50
C HIS A 64 -1.21 7.86 3.59
N ARG A 65 -1.61 7.89 4.87
CA ARG A 65 -0.69 7.69 5.99
C ARG A 65 -0.06 6.30 5.99
N CYS A 66 -0.81 5.25 5.65
CA CYS A 66 -0.30 3.89 5.49
C CYS A 66 0.78 3.85 4.40
N LEU A 67 0.49 4.34 3.19
CA LEU A 67 1.46 4.36 2.10
C LEU A 67 2.69 5.19 2.43
N GLN A 68 2.52 6.35 3.05
CA GLN A 68 3.63 7.19 3.49
C GLN A 68 4.51 6.48 4.52
N HIS A 69 3.91 5.76 5.45
CA HIS A 69 4.64 4.99 6.45
C HIS A 69 5.52 3.90 5.83
N HIS A 70 5.02 3.24 4.79
CA HIS A 70 5.71 2.17 4.08
C HIS A 70 6.58 2.68 2.91
N GLY A 71 6.74 4.00 2.74
CA GLY A 71 7.55 4.59 1.66
C GLY A 71 6.97 4.44 0.26
N LEU A 72 5.65 4.21 0.14
CA LEU A 72 4.93 3.96 -1.11
C LEU A 72 3.97 5.10 -1.52
N SER A 73 4.01 6.24 -0.83
CA SER A 73 3.17 7.40 -1.15
C SER A 73 3.54 8.00 -2.51
N VAL A 74 4.83 8.03 -2.83
CA VAL A 74 5.36 8.48 -4.12
C VAL A 74 5.67 7.24 -4.96
N LEU A 75 5.19 7.21 -6.21
CA LEU A 75 5.63 6.18 -7.15
C LEU A 75 7.11 6.37 -7.42
N PRO A 76 7.92 5.30 -7.51
CA PRO A 76 9.27 5.42 -8.02
C PRO A 76 9.21 6.14 -9.36
N VAL A 77 9.82 7.33 -9.43
CA VAL A 77 10.16 7.91 -10.72
C VAL A 77 11.21 6.96 -11.26
N ASP A 78 10.90 6.25 -12.35
CA ASP A 78 11.84 5.32 -12.95
C ASP A 78 13.18 6.03 -13.11
N ALA A 79 14.15 5.71 -12.24
CA ALA A 79 15.55 5.94 -12.52
C ALA A 79 15.85 4.96 -13.64
N ALA A 80 15.50 5.38 -14.86
CA ALA A 80 15.56 4.55 -16.04
C ALA A 80 17.02 4.14 -16.24
N VAL A 81 17.40 2.98 -15.71
CA VAL A 81 18.20 2.05 -16.49
C VAL A 81 17.44 2.00 -17.81
N VAL A 82 18.05 2.51 -18.88
CA VAL A 82 17.48 2.54 -20.22
C VAL A 82 17.36 1.10 -20.69
N ARG A 83 16.41 0.36 -20.12
CA ARG A 83 15.84 -0.84 -20.71
C ARG A 83 14.95 -0.28 -21.80
N GLU A 84 15.22 -0.69 -23.04
CA GLU A 84 14.35 -0.37 -24.17
C GLU A 84 12.91 -0.57 -23.74
N LYS A 85 12.13 0.52 -23.70
CA LYS A 85 10.71 0.48 -23.36
C LYS A 85 10.02 -0.31 -24.47
N LYS A 86 9.94 -1.63 -24.31
CA LYS A 86 9.16 -2.47 -25.21
C LYS A 86 7.71 -2.03 -25.07
N ALA A 87 7.06 -1.80 -26.21
CA ALA A 87 5.63 -1.56 -26.23
C ALA A 87 4.92 -2.73 -25.52
N PHE A 88 3.96 -2.42 -24.65
CA PHE A 88 3.10 -3.44 -24.10
C PHE A 88 2.43 -4.21 -25.25
N LYS A 89 2.34 -5.54 -25.13
CA LYS A 89 1.54 -6.34 -26.07
C LYS A 89 0.12 -5.79 -26.10
N ALA A 90 -0.40 -5.55 -27.30
CA ALA A 90 -1.79 -5.15 -27.49
C ALA A 90 -2.67 -6.36 -27.20
N TYR A 91 -3.58 -6.22 -26.25
CA TYR A 91 -4.56 -7.24 -25.89
C TYR A 91 -5.97 -6.73 -26.23
N PRO A 92 -6.89 -7.59 -26.69
CA PRO A 92 -8.29 -7.22 -26.79
C PRO A 92 -8.86 -6.93 -25.39
N ILE A 93 -9.91 -6.10 -25.33
CA ILE A 93 -10.68 -5.89 -24.10
C ILE A 93 -11.16 -7.25 -23.58
N GLY A 94 -11.03 -7.50 -22.26
CA GLY A 94 -11.35 -8.78 -21.65
C GLY A 94 -10.15 -9.69 -21.41
N TYR A 95 -8.93 -9.30 -21.82
CA TYR A 95 -7.72 -9.99 -21.38
C TYR A 95 -7.34 -9.58 -19.95
N VAL A 96 -7.66 -10.45 -19.00
CA VAL A 96 -7.44 -10.22 -17.57
C VAL A 96 -6.18 -10.95 -17.10
N HIS A 97 -5.26 -10.20 -16.50
CA HIS A 97 -4.12 -10.74 -15.78
C HIS A 97 -4.52 -10.96 -14.32
N ILE A 98 -4.50 -12.22 -13.87
CA ILE A 98 -4.80 -12.59 -12.49
C ILE A 98 -3.49 -12.96 -11.80
N ASP A 99 -3.25 -12.32 -10.66
CA ASP A 99 -2.12 -12.57 -9.77
C ASP A 99 -2.64 -12.98 -8.39
N ILE A 100 -1.98 -13.94 -7.75
CA ILE A 100 -2.29 -14.39 -6.39
C ILE A 100 -1.03 -14.26 -5.55
N THR A 101 -1.10 -13.44 -4.50
CA THR A 101 0.02 -13.20 -3.60
C THR A 101 -0.29 -13.72 -2.19
N GLU A 102 0.60 -14.55 -1.65
CA GLU A 102 0.53 -14.97 -0.24
C GLU A 102 1.02 -13.83 0.67
N LEU A 103 0.21 -13.47 1.65
CA LEU A 103 0.51 -12.47 2.67
C LEU A 103 0.64 -13.17 4.02
N HIS A 104 1.79 -13.00 4.67
CA HIS A 104 2.02 -13.49 6.03
C HIS A 104 1.81 -12.37 7.04
N SER A 105 1.01 -12.63 8.07
CA SER A 105 0.85 -11.75 9.24
C SER A 105 1.01 -12.54 10.54
N ALA A 106 1.03 -11.84 11.68
CA ALA A 106 1.01 -12.46 13.00
C ALA A 106 -0.26 -13.33 13.24
N GLU A 107 -1.34 -13.07 12.51
CA GLU A 107 -2.63 -13.78 12.62
C GLU A 107 -2.72 -15.02 11.71
N GLY A 108 -1.78 -15.18 10.77
CA GLY A 108 -1.73 -16.35 9.89
C GLY A 108 -1.41 -16.00 8.43
N LYS A 109 -1.69 -16.97 7.56
CA LYS A 109 -1.53 -16.83 6.10
C LYS A 109 -2.82 -16.27 5.51
N HIS A 110 -2.67 -15.36 4.54
CA HIS A 110 -3.76 -14.76 3.78
C HIS A 110 -3.40 -14.79 2.29
N TYR A 111 -4.40 -14.78 1.41
CA TYR A 111 -4.19 -14.72 -0.04
C TYR A 111 -4.82 -13.46 -0.62
N LEU A 112 -4.04 -12.68 -1.34
CA LEU A 112 -4.50 -11.52 -2.08
C LEU A 112 -4.65 -11.90 -3.56
N LEU A 113 -5.89 -11.91 -4.04
CA LEU A 113 -6.21 -12.08 -5.45
C LEU A 113 -6.34 -10.71 -6.10
N VAL A 114 -5.60 -10.48 -7.18
CA VAL A 114 -5.66 -9.24 -7.98
C VAL A 114 -5.92 -9.61 -9.43
N ALA A 115 -6.97 -9.05 -10.03
CA ALA A 115 -7.31 -9.22 -11.43
C ALA A 115 -7.27 -7.86 -12.14
N ILE A 116 -6.51 -7.76 -13.23
CA ILE A 116 -6.28 -6.52 -13.98
C ILE A 116 -6.60 -6.73 -15.45
N ASP A 117 -7.58 -6.02 -15.98
CA ASP A 117 -7.75 -5.92 -17.43
C ASP A 117 -6.60 -5.09 -18.01
N ARG A 118 -5.80 -5.70 -18.89
CA ARG A 118 -4.55 -5.08 -19.38
C ARG A 118 -4.80 -3.86 -20.27
N THR A 119 -5.98 -3.76 -20.85
CA THR A 119 -6.36 -2.74 -21.83
C THR A 119 -7.05 -1.56 -21.15
N THR A 120 -8.10 -1.82 -20.37
CA THR A 120 -8.88 -0.81 -19.65
C THR A 120 -8.27 -0.36 -18.34
N LYS A 121 -7.29 -1.12 -17.81
CA LYS A 121 -6.70 -0.94 -16.47
C LYS A 121 -7.72 -1.09 -15.34
N TYR A 122 -8.86 -1.72 -15.59
CA TYR A 122 -9.79 -2.08 -14.53
C TYR A 122 -9.13 -3.09 -13.59
N VAL A 123 -9.21 -2.82 -12.27
CA VAL A 123 -8.60 -3.65 -11.24
C VAL A 123 -9.66 -4.14 -10.28
N TYR A 124 -9.64 -5.45 -10.02
CA TYR A 124 -10.39 -6.11 -8.96
C TYR A 124 -9.40 -6.69 -7.95
N ALA A 125 -9.66 -6.51 -6.66
CA ALA A 125 -8.82 -7.06 -5.60
C ALA A 125 -9.67 -7.65 -4.47
N GLU A 126 -9.25 -8.80 -3.97
CA GLU A 126 -9.92 -9.53 -2.90
C GLU A 126 -8.91 -10.19 -1.98
N LEU A 127 -9.18 -10.15 -0.67
CA LEU A 127 -8.35 -10.75 0.36
C LEU A 127 -9.10 -11.95 0.96
N TYR A 128 -8.44 -13.10 1.00
CA TYR A 128 -8.92 -14.34 1.60
C TYR A 128 -8.06 -14.72 2.81
N ALA A 129 -8.68 -15.37 3.78
CA ALA A 129 -8.03 -15.98 4.94
C ALA A 129 -7.77 -17.47 4.69
#